data_AF-A0A1G2F089-F1
#
_entry.id   AF-A0A1G2F089-F1
#
_cell.length_a   1.000
_cell.length_b   1.000
_cell.length_c   1.000
_cell.angle_alpha   90.00
_cell.angle_beta   90.00
_cell.angle_gamma   90.00
#
_symmetry.space_group_name_H-M   'P 1'
#
loop_
_entity.id
_entity.type
_entity.pdbx_description
1 polymer ?
#
loop_
_entity_poly.entity_id
_entity_poly.type
_entity_poly.pdbx_seq_one_letter_code
_entity_poly.pdbx_strand_id
1 'polypeptide(L)'
;MKKIGLLFALIFVFFVSVSVSAPAEFYSPKPDGKYDNHVFLVDPQRFGVVALKNSVVRLENETEFEGPGGQKIPRVITGGGIVLGKYILTAMHVVVQRKLMAQTPFGWVELEAKKISEKNSAVLNGAKIVLTMIYTSKEDDIAVLKLPDGVSVPNFPYEIGNSDDLEVGNFVYIVGNPLNLGIIIRPGLVSATEAPKETEEVDGKSKNFFVLSGGIYTGDSGTPIVAVRDGRFELVGISEGVFSNASQLGFAIRINVVRKIIGECKACPDDLKNIFIKNKTR
;
A
#
# COMPACT_ATOMS: atom_id res chain seq x y z
N MET A 1 54.31 79.32 -9.22
CA MET A 1 54.78 78.35 -10.24
C MET A 1 54.63 76.93 -9.70
N LYS A 2 54.05 76.05 -10.51
CA LYS A 2 53.68 74.64 -10.25
C LYS A 2 54.87 73.73 -9.88
N LYS A 3 54.61 72.68 -9.07
CA LYS A 3 55.16 71.29 -9.08
C LYS A 3 54.46 70.52 -7.93
N ILE A 4 53.48 69.62 -8.13
CA ILE A 4 53.55 68.22 -8.63
C ILE A 4 54.57 67.41 -7.80
N GLY A 5 54.27 66.35 -7.06
CA GLY A 5 53.07 65.54 -6.86
C GLY A 5 53.52 64.13 -6.43
N LEU A 6 52.88 63.52 -5.41
CA LEU A 6 52.78 62.06 -5.29
C LEU A 6 51.74 61.71 -4.21
N LEU A 7 50.49 61.55 -4.63
CA LEU A 7 49.47 60.88 -3.83
C LEU A 7 49.09 59.60 -4.57
N PHE A 8 49.50 58.46 -4.02
CA PHE A 8 49.12 57.14 -4.49
C PHE A 8 47.60 56.97 -4.31
N ALA A 9 46.85 57.06 -5.41
CA ALA A 9 45.47 56.60 -5.44
C ALA A 9 45.48 55.09 -5.70
N LEU A 10 45.36 54.29 -4.64
CA LEU A 10 45.05 52.87 -4.76
C LEU A 10 43.60 52.75 -5.25
N ILE A 11 43.42 52.49 -6.54
CA ILE A 11 42.13 52.11 -7.11
C ILE A 11 41.93 50.63 -6.77
N PHE A 12 41.18 50.35 -5.69
CA PHE A 12 40.64 49.02 -5.44
C PHE A 12 39.46 48.79 -6.38
N VAL A 13 39.73 48.15 -7.52
CA VAL A 13 38.67 47.62 -8.39
C VAL A 13 38.10 46.39 -7.69
N PHE A 14 36.98 46.55 -6.99
CA PHE A 14 36.16 45.41 -6.56
C PHE A 14 35.52 44.77 -7.79
N PHE A 15 36.14 43.71 -8.30
CA PHE A 15 35.46 42.77 -9.19
C PHE A 15 34.41 42.02 -8.35
N VAL A 16 33.17 42.51 -8.33
CA VAL A 16 32.04 41.69 -7.92
C VAL A 16 31.79 40.72 -9.08
N SER A 17 32.37 39.53 -8.99
CA SER A 17 32.00 38.42 -9.88
C SER A 17 30.56 38.03 -9.57
N VAL A 18 29.61 38.59 -10.31
CA VAL A 18 28.26 38.03 -10.36
C VAL A 18 28.37 36.78 -11.20
N SER A 19 28.56 35.64 -10.55
CA SER A 19 28.38 34.33 -11.17
C SER A 19 26.90 34.20 -11.52
N VAL A 20 26.52 34.62 -12.72
CA VAL A 20 25.24 34.23 -13.31
C VAL A 20 25.39 32.74 -13.62
N SER A 21 25.01 31.88 -12.68
CA SER A 21 24.79 30.48 -13.00
C SER A 21 23.76 30.44 -14.12
N ALA A 22 24.12 29.79 -15.24
CA ALA A 22 23.16 29.47 -16.29
C ALA A 22 21.91 28.87 -15.62
N PRO A 23 20.68 29.22 -16.06
CA PRO A 23 19.49 28.59 -15.51
C PRO A 23 19.71 27.08 -15.65
N ALA A 24 19.70 26.36 -14.54
CA ALA A 24 19.72 24.91 -14.59
C ALA A 24 18.51 24.51 -15.43
N GLU A 25 18.73 23.99 -16.63
CA GLU A 25 17.66 23.35 -17.38
C GLU A 25 17.12 22.26 -16.46
N PHE A 26 15.92 22.48 -15.96
CA PHE A 26 15.26 21.53 -15.09
C PHE A 26 14.94 20.31 -15.96
N TYR A 27 15.82 19.32 -15.93
CA TYR A 27 15.65 18.10 -16.71
C TYR A 27 14.49 17.30 -16.09
N SER A 28 13.29 17.53 -16.61
CA SER A 28 12.18 16.61 -16.40
C SER A 28 12.43 15.39 -17.27
N PRO A 29 12.58 14.18 -16.69
CA PRO A 29 12.66 12.96 -17.48
C PRO A 29 11.43 12.87 -18.39
N LYS A 30 11.61 12.34 -19.60
CA LYS A 30 10.49 12.12 -20.52
C LYS A 30 9.74 10.85 -20.11
N PRO A 31 8.41 10.79 -20.30
CA PRO A 31 7.66 9.54 -20.19
C PRO A 31 8.31 8.41 -20.99
N ASP A 32 8.60 7.29 -20.34
CA ASP A 32 9.27 6.13 -20.91
C ASP A 32 8.48 4.82 -20.72
N GLY A 33 7.29 4.91 -20.12
CA GLY A 33 6.41 3.77 -19.87
C GLY A 33 6.80 2.92 -18.66
N LYS A 34 7.87 3.28 -17.94
CA LYS A 34 8.31 2.58 -16.73
C LYS A 34 7.78 3.26 -15.47
N TYR A 35 7.82 2.53 -14.35
CA TYR A 35 7.60 3.21 -13.08
C TYR A 35 8.77 4.13 -12.75
N ASP A 36 8.40 5.31 -12.30
CA ASP A 36 9.31 6.39 -12.01
C ASP A 36 10.12 6.09 -10.74
N ASN A 37 11.42 6.32 -10.82
CA ASN A 37 12.33 6.39 -9.68
C ASN A 37 12.60 7.85 -9.27
N HIS A 38 11.86 8.82 -9.83
CA HIS A 38 11.94 10.24 -9.53
C HIS A 38 10.55 10.90 -9.53
N VAL A 39 10.33 11.90 -8.68
CA VAL A 39 9.02 12.56 -8.52
C VAL A 39 8.71 13.63 -9.58
N PHE A 40 9.62 13.87 -10.54
CA PHE A 40 9.53 15.00 -11.48
C PHE A 40 8.34 14.93 -12.44
N LEU A 41 7.83 13.73 -12.73
CA LEU A 41 6.67 13.54 -13.58
C LEU A 41 5.34 13.55 -12.81
N VAL A 42 5.39 13.58 -11.47
CA VAL A 42 4.18 13.57 -10.64
C VAL A 42 3.47 14.92 -10.74
N ASP A 43 2.27 14.92 -11.29
CA ASP A 43 1.34 16.05 -11.19
C ASP A 43 0.68 16.04 -9.79
N PRO A 44 0.99 17.01 -8.91
CA PRO A 44 0.41 17.06 -7.57
C PRO A 44 -1.11 17.18 -7.59
N GLN A 45 -1.70 17.75 -8.66
CA GLN A 45 -3.15 17.86 -8.81
C GLN A 45 -3.79 16.49 -9.11
N ARG A 46 -3.03 15.56 -9.72
CA ARG A 46 -3.48 14.17 -10.00
C ARG A 46 -3.31 13.22 -8.83
N PHE A 47 -2.52 13.58 -7.82
CA PHE A 47 -2.36 12.78 -6.61
C PHE A 47 -3.66 12.63 -5.82
N GLY A 48 -4.70 13.43 -6.10
CA GLY A 48 -6.07 13.17 -5.67
C GLY A 48 -6.20 12.73 -4.20
N VAL A 49 -5.42 13.34 -3.28
CA VAL A 49 -5.20 12.82 -1.91
C VAL A 49 -6.50 12.45 -1.21
N VAL A 50 -7.50 13.31 -1.34
CA VAL A 50 -8.81 13.16 -0.71
C VAL A 50 -9.55 11.94 -1.27
N ALA A 51 -9.60 11.80 -2.60
CA ALA A 51 -10.24 10.67 -3.25
C ALA A 51 -9.54 9.35 -2.89
N LEU A 52 -8.21 9.33 -2.91
CA LEU A 52 -7.42 8.16 -2.54
C LEU A 52 -7.67 7.75 -1.09
N LYS A 53 -7.58 8.68 -0.14
CA LYS A 53 -7.84 8.41 1.28
C LYS A 53 -9.27 7.90 1.53
N ASN A 54 -10.26 8.48 0.86
CA ASN A 54 -11.65 8.10 1.04
C ASN A 54 -12.01 6.76 0.37
N SER A 55 -11.14 6.25 -0.51
CA SER A 55 -11.29 4.93 -1.14
C SER A 55 -10.70 3.77 -0.34
N VAL A 56 -10.02 4.08 0.76
CA VAL A 56 -9.47 3.10 1.71
C VAL A 56 -10.37 3.05 2.92
N VAL A 57 -10.87 1.86 3.25
CA VAL A 57 -11.79 1.64 4.37
C VAL A 57 -11.09 0.88 5.49
N ARG A 58 -11.41 1.22 6.73
CA ARG A 58 -11.04 0.39 7.88
C ARG A 58 -11.97 -0.81 7.94
N LEU A 59 -11.38 -1.99 8.04
CA LEU A 59 -12.07 -3.25 8.23
C LEU A 59 -11.91 -3.73 9.67
N GLU A 60 -12.96 -4.36 10.18
CA GLU A 60 -12.96 -5.06 11.46
C GLU A 60 -13.50 -6.48 11.27
N ASN A 61 -12.73 -7.46 11.72
CA ASN A 61 -13.12 -8.84 11.85
C ASN A 61 -13.37 -9.12 13.33
N GLU A 62 -14.64 -9.32 13.69
CA GLU A 62 -15.07 -9.67 15.04
C GLU A 62 -15.31 -11.17 15.09
N THR A 63 -14.48 -11.88 15.85
CA THR A 63 -14.53 -13.35 15.97
C THR A 63 -14.71 -13.75 17.44
N GLU A 64 -15.63 -14.67 17.72
CA GLU A 64 -15.80 -15.27 19.05
C GLU A 64 -15.30 -16.71 19.04
N PHE A 65 -14.40 -17.04 19.99
CA PHE A 65 -13.91 -18.39 20.21
C PHE A 65 -14.44 -18.96 21.52
N GLU A 66 -14.57 -20.28 21.61
CA GLU A 66 -14.82 -21.03 22.83
C GLU A 66 -13.53 -21.73 23.26
N GLY A 67 -13.02 -21.41 24.46
CA GLY A 67 -11.87 -22.09 25.03
C GLY A 67 -12.23 -23.47 25.62
N PRO A 68 -11.24 -24.26 26.08
CA PRO A 68 -11.47 -25.63 26.57
C PRO A 68 -12.38 -25.71 27.81
N GLY A 69 -12.46 -24.62 28.58
CA GLY A 69 -13.35 -24.50 29.73
C GLY A 69 -14.73 -23.91 29.40
N GLY A 70 -15.11 -23.82 28.13
CA GLY A 70 -16.39 -23.23 27.69
C GLY A 70 -16.44 -21.70 27.75
N GLN A 71 -15.34 -21.04 28.11
CA GLN A 71 -15.28 -19.58 28.16
C GLN A 71 -15.29 -18.97 26.75
N LYS A 72 -16.09 -17.91 26.57
CA LYS A 72 -16.12 -17.12 25.32
C LYS A 72 -14.97 -16.12 25.29
N ILE A 73 -14.23 -16.13 24.19
CA ILE A 73 -13.03 -15.32 23.97
C ILE A 73 -13.28 -14.46 22.72
N PRO A 74 -13.75 -13.21 22.88
CA PRO A 74 -13.91 -12.30 21.75
C PRO A 74 -12.55 -11.82 21.27
N ARG A 75 -12.40 -11.70 19.95
CA ARG A 75 -11.25 -11.15 19.26
C ARG A 75 -11.70 -10.19 18.18
N VAL A 76 -10.91 -9.12 18.03
CA VAL A 76 -11.10 -8.14 16.97
C VAL A 76 -9.77 -7.97 16.25
N ILE A 77 -9.76 -8.23 14.96
CA ILE A 77 -8.66 -7.90 14.05
C ILE A 77 -9.09 -6.69 13.23
N THR A 78 -8.14 -5.79 13.00
CA THR A 78 -8.36 -4.58 12.21
C THR A 78 -7.35 -4.50 11.09
N GLY A 79 -7.77 -4.01 9.94
CA GLY A 79 -6.90 -3.69 8.82
C GLY A 79 -7.57 -2.69 7.89
N GLY A 80 -7.01 -2.53 6.70
CA GLY A 80 -7.58 -1.71 5.65
C GLY A 80 -8.11 -2.54 4.48
N GLY A 81 -8.84 -1.89 3.59
CA GLY A 81 -9.28 -2.48 2.34
C GLY A 81 -9.46 -1.43 1.25
N ILE A 82 -9.30 -1.85 0.00
CA ILE A 82 -9.39 -1.02 -1.20
C ILE A 82 -10.79 -1.17 -1.79
N VAL A 83 -11.52 -0.06 -1.93
CA VAL A 83 -12.86 -0.07 -2.54
C VAL A 83 -12.75 -0.14 -4.07
N LEU A 84 -13.31 -1.20 -4.65
CA LEU A 84 -13.38 -1.46 -6.09
C LEU A 84 -14.85 -1.67 -6.49
N GLY A 85 -15.55 -0.56 -6.74
CA GLY A 85 -16.98 -0.51 -6.97
C GLY A 85 -17.75 -0.90 -5.71
N LYS A 86 -18.47 -2.02 -5.76
CA LYS A 86 -19.17 -2.60 -4.61
C LYS A 86 -18.33 -3.63 -3.84
N TYR A 87 -17.10 -3.88 -4.30
CA TYR A 87 -16.19 -4.85 -3.70
C TYR A 87 -15.14 -4.16 -2.85
N ILE A 88 -14.62 -4.88 -1.86
CA ILE A 88 -13.46 -4.46 -1.06
C ILE A 88 -12.40 -5.54 -1.20
N LEU A 89 -11.24 -5.16 -1.73
CA LEU A 89 -10.05 -6.00 -1.82
C LEU A 89 -9.17 -5.78 -0.58
N THR A 90 -8.70 -6.85 0.04
CA THR A 90 -7.88 -6.80 1.26
C THR A 90 -6.98 -8.02 1.37
N ALA A 91 -6.04 -8.01 2.31
CA ALA A 91 -5.35 -9.20 2.76
C ALA A 91 -6.31 -10.17 3.48
N MET A 92 -6.13 -11.48 3.33
CA MET A 92 -7.04 -12.48 3.90
C MET A 92 -6.97 -12.48 5.43
N HIS A 93 -5.78 -12.37 6.03
CA HIS A 93 -5.60 -12.38 7.48
C HIS A 93 -6.32 -11.23 8.21
N VAL A 94 -6.70 -10.16 7.49
CA VAL A 94 -7.51 -9.05 8.03
C VAL A 94 -8.96 -9.48 8.30
N VAL A 95 -9.48 -10.45 7.54
CA VAL A 95 -10.91 -10.78 7.48
C VAL A 95 -11.24 -12.26 7.69
N VAL A 96 -10.20 -13.07 7.92
CA VAL A 96 -10.34 -14.49 8.25
C VAL A 96 -9.43 -14.84 9.42
N GLN A 97 -10.04 -15.14 10.57
CA GLN A 97 -9.36 -15.69 11.72
C GLN A 97 -9.67 -17.19 11.84
N ARG A 98 -8.64 -18.02 11.66
CA ARG A 98 -8.78 -19.49 11.74
C ARG A 98 -8.39 -20.05 13.10
N LYS A 99 -7.35 -19.48 13.69
CA LYS A 99 -6.68 -19.97 14.89
C LYS A 99 -6.63 -18.86 15.93
N LEU A 100 -6.66 -19.26 17.20
CA LEU A 100 -6.43 -18.36 18.31
C LEU A 100 -4.97 -18.49 18.73
N MET A 101 -4.13 -17.52 18.37
CA MET A 101 -2.72 -17.51 18.74
C MET A 101 -2.52 -16.67 20.01
N ALA A 102 -1.60 -17.09 20.88
CA ALA A 102 -1.13 -16.32 22.02
C ALA A 102 0.38 -16.18 21.99
N GLN A 103 0.87 -14.96 22.25
CA GLN A 103 2.29 -14.71 22.36
C GLN A 103 2.77 -15.14 23.75
N THR A 104 3.80 -15.98 23.79
CA THR A 104 4.48 -16.40 25.01
C THR A 104 5.96 -15.99 24.94
N PRO A 105 6.70 -16.04 26.06
CA PRO A 105 8.15 -15.84 26.04
C PRO A 105 8.91 -16.82 25.12
N PHE A 106 8.30 -17.94 24.75
CA PHE A 106 8.86 -18.96 23.86
C PHE A 106 8.35 -18.85 22.41
N GLY A 107 7.58 -17.80 22.09
CA GLY A 107 6.99 -17.57 20.78
C GLY A 107 5.48 -17.72 20.75
N TRP A 108 4.93 -17.75 19.54
CA TRP A 108 3.49 -17.88 19.30
C TRP A 108 3.05 -19.33 19.50
N VAL A 109 2.03 -19.52 20.33
CA VAL A 109 1.38 -20.83 20.53
C VAL A 109 -0.07 -20.77 20.07
N GLU A 110 -0.53 -21.82 19.42
CA GLU A 110 -1.94 -22.02 19.10
C GLU A 110 -2.67 -22.48 20.35
N LEU A 111 -3.72 -21.75 20.72
CA LEU A 111 -4.62 -22.15 21.81
C LEU A 111 -5.71 -23.06 21.25
N GLU A 112 -6.00 -24.14 21.97
CA GLU A 112 -7.15 -24.99 21.68
C GLU A 112 -8.44 -24.19 21.92
N ALA A 113 -9.04 -23.69 20.84
CA ALA A 113 -10.29 -22.96 20.90
C ALA A 113 -11.14 -23.20 19.65
N LYS A 114 -12.46 -23.36 19.85
CA LYS A 114 -13.42 -23.55 18.76
C LYS A 114 -13.98 -22.20 18.31
N LYS A 115 -13.88 -21.87 17.03
CA LYS A 115 -14.54 -20.67 16.49
C LYS A 115 -16.07 -20.81 16.53
N ILE A 116 -16.76 -19.87 17.18
CA ILE A 116 -18.21 -19.84 17.33
C ILE A 116 -18.85 -18.96 16.24
N SER A 117 -18.29 -17.76 16.04
CA SER A 117 -18.80 -16.79 15.07
C SER A 117 -17.69 -15.94 14.50
N GLU A 118 -17.90 -15.41 13.31
CA GLU A 118 -16.98 -14.50 12.62
C GLU A 118 -17.79 -13.51 11.78
N LYS A 119 -17.51 -12.22 11.96
CA LYS A 119 -18.23 -11.15 11.29
C LYS A 119 -17.24 -10.11 10.77
N ASN A 120 -17.36 -9.80 9.48
CA ASN A 120 -16.57 -8.78 8.82
C ASN A 120 -17.40 -7.51 8.62
N SER A 121 -16.84 -6.37 9.00
CA SER A 121 -17.49 -5.06 8.85
C SER A 121 -16.52 -4.01 8.33
N ALA A 122 -17.02 -3.06 7.53
CA ALA A 122 -16.33 -1.80 7.24
C ALA A 122 -16.77 -0.72 8.23
N VAL A 123 -15.84 0.09 8.73
CA VAL A 123 -16.14 1.24 9.59
C VAL A 123 -16.26 2.49 8.72
N LEU A 124 -17.49 2.96 8.52
CA LEU A 124 -17.82 4.12 7.69
C LEU A 124 -18.51 5.18 8.54
N ASN A 125 -17.92 6.37 8.65
CA ASN A 125 -18.47 7.49 9.45
C ASN A 125 -18.83 7.08 10.90
N GLY A 126 -18.04 6.20 11.50
CA GLY A 126 -18.27 5.66 12.85
C GLY A 126 -19.28 4.52 12.94
N ALA A 127 -19.98 4.18 11.86
CA ALA A 127 -20.90 3.05 11.79
C ALA A 127 -20.22 1.79 11.24
N LYS A 128 -20.57 0.63 11.79
CA LYS A 128 -20.12 -0.67 11.27
C LYS A 128 -21.11 -1.18 10.21
N ILE A 129 -20.65 -1.34 8.99
CA ILE A 129 -21.41 -1.91 7.88
C ILE A 129 -20.96 -3.34 7.65
N VAL A 130 -21.87 -4.29 7.83
CA VAL A 130 -21.57 -5.72 7.67
C VAL A 130 -21.30 -6.03 6.20
N LEU A 131 -20.26 -6.83 5.95
CA LEU A 131 -19.82 -7.20 4.61
C LEU A 131 -20.10 -8.68 4.33
N THR A 132 -20.28 -9.02 3.06
CA THR A 132 -20.38 -10.42 2.61
C THR A 132 -19.05 -10.89 2.05
N MET A 133 -18.57 -12.04 2.51
CA MET A 133 -17.37 -12.67 1.93
C MET A 133 -17.69 -13.19 0.52
N ILE A 134 -16.88 -12.79 -0.47
CA ILE A 134 -17.02 -13.25 -1.86
C ILE A 134 -15.95 -14.27 -2.21
N TYR A 135 -14.70 -13.99 -1.80
CA TYR A 135 -13.57 -14.82 -2.13
C TYR A 135 -12.46 -14.71 -1.09
N THR A 136 -11.74 -15.81 -0.87
CA THR A 136 -10.53 -15.87 -0.05
C THR A 136 -9.54 -16.84 -0.67
N SER A 137 -8.27 -16.46 -0.76
CA SER A 137 -7.12 -17.33 -0.99
C SER A 137 -6.25 -17.31 0.24
N LYS A 138 -6.07 -18.48 0.89
CA LYS A 138 -5.12 -18.61 2.00
C LYS A 138 -3.70 -18.55 1.48
N GLU A 139 -3.52 -19.18 0.34
CA GLU A 139 -2.27 -19.40 -0.33
C GLU A 139 -1.59 -18.08 -0.70
N ASP A 140 -2.37 -17.07 -1.08
CA ASP A 140 -1.86 -15.80 -1.57
C ASP A 140 -2.23 -14.63 -0.65
N ASP A 141 -2.82 -14.94 0.51
CA ASP A 141 -3.31 -14.00 1.50
C ASP A 141 -4.22 -12.89 0.91
N ILE A 142 -5.16 -13.27 0.03
CA ILE A 142 -6.08 -12.32 -0.62
C ILE A 142 -7.51 -12.61 -0.18
N ALA A 143 -8.28 -11.56 0.08
CA ALA A 143 -9.73 -11.67 0.24
C ALA A 143 -10.46 -10.56 -0.51
N VAL A 144 -11.68 -10.89 -0.95
CA VAL A 144 -12.63 -9.95 -1.54
C VAL A 144 -13.95 -10.04 -0.79
N LEU A 145 -14.43 -8.89 -0.34
CA LEU A 145 -15.73 -8.73 0.30
C LEU A 145 -16.65 -7.89 -0.58
N LYS A 146 -17.95 -7.96 -0.32
CA LYS A 146 -18.98 -7.15 -0.97
C LYS A 146 -19.68 -6.25 0.06
N LEU A 147 -19.84 -4.98 -0.31
CA LEU A 147 -20.68 -4.01 0.38
C LEU A 147 -22.18 -4.35 0.21
N PRO A 148 -23.03 -4.12 1.23
CA PRO A 148 -24.47 -4.22 1.06
C PRO A 148 -24.98 -3.33 -0.07
N ASP A 149 -26.04 -3.77 -0.75
CA ASP A 149 -26.64 -2.99 -1.82
C ASP A 149 -27.17 -1.65 -1.25
N GLY A 150 -26.97 -0.56 -2.00
CA GLY A 150 -27.33 0.80 -1.56
C GLY A 150 -26.26 1.52 -0.71
N VAL A 151 -25.22 0.82 -0.24
CA VAL A 151 -24.06 1.46 0.41
C VAL A 151 -23.08 1.93 -0.67
N SER A 152 -22.77 3.22 -0.67
CA SER A 152 -21.79 3.82 -1.57
C SER A 152 -20.59 4.33 -0.80
N VAL A 153 -19.40 3.92 -1.25
CA VAL A 153 -18.11 4.39 -0.75
C VAL A 153 -17.30 4.88 -1.96
N PRO A 154 -16.51 5.96 -1.84
CA PRO A 154 -15.68 6.43 -2.94
C PRO A 154 -14.81 5.31 -3.50
N ASN A 155 -14.85 5.14 -4.82
CA ASN A 155 -14.07 4.13 -5.50
C ASN A 155 -12.58 4.49 -5.51
N PHE A 156 -11.72 3.48 -5.53
CA PHE A 156 -10.29 3.67 -5.74
C PHE A 156 -10.04 4.43 -7.06
N PRO A 157 -9.34 5.57 -7.03
CA PRO A 157 -9.33 6.52 -8.15
C PRO A 157 -8.33 6.17 -9.25
N TYR A 158 -7.46 5.18 -9.04
CA TYR A 158 -6.36 4.87 -9.95
C TYR A 158 -6.53 3.55 -10.68
N GLU A 159 -5.83 3.45 -11.81
CA GLU A 159 -5.78 2.24 -12.61
C GLU A 159 -5.04 1.12 -11.86
N ILE A 160 -5.32 -0.12 -12.23
CA ILE A 160 -4.58 -1.29 -11.73
C ILE A 160 -3.35 -1.43 -12.61
N GLY A 161 -2.18 -1.14 -12.04
CA GLY A 161 -0.90 -1.19 -12.74
C GLY A 161 -0.38 -2.60 -12.97
N ASN A 162 0.79 -2.69 -13.55
CA ASN A 162 1.51 -3.94 -13.76
C ASN A 162 2.67 -4.08 -12.76
N SER A 163 2.57 -4.91 -11.74
CA SER A 163 3.66 -5.09 -10.76
C SER A 163 4.87 -5.83 -11.31
N ASP A 164 4.78 -6.46 -12.49
CA ASP A 164 5.92 -7.09 -13.19
C ASP A 164 6.90 -6.07 -13.75
N ASP A 165 6.49 -4.81 -13.87
CA ASP A 165 7.36 -3.72 -14.32
C ASP A 165 8.06 -3.01 -13.16
N LEU A 166 7.83 -3.43 -11.90
CA LEU A 166 8.54 -2.86 -10.75
C LEU A 166 10.02 -3.24 -10.79
N GLU A 167 10.87 -2.25 -10.61
CA GLU A 167 12.31 -2.34 -10.47
C GLU A 167 12.73 -1.84 -9.07
N VAL A 168 13.85 -2.34 -8.56
CA VAL A 168 14.43 -1.84 -7.31
C VAL A 168 14.74 -0.35 -7.45
N GLY A 169 14.32 0.45 -6.47
CA GLY A 169 14.45 1.90 -6.47
C GLY A 169 13.25 2.65 -7.05
N ASN A 170 12.22 1.98 -7.58
CA ASN A 170 10.97 2.67 -7.92
C ASN A 170 10.32 3.29 -6.68
N PHE A 171 9.80 4.51 -6.84
CA PHE A 171 9.02 5.15 -5.77
C PHE A 171 7.65 4.49 -5.65
N VAL A 172 7.27 4.22 -4.40
CA VAL A 172 5.93 3.77 -4.03
C VAL A 172 5.35 4.64 -2.93
N TYR A 173 4.04 4.68 -2.85
CA TYR A 173 3.31 5.35 -1.78
C TYR A 173 2.41 4.34 -1.08
N ILE A 174 2.60 4.23 0.22
CA ILE A 174 1.83 3.37 1.12
C ILE A 174 0.64 4.20 1.61
N VAL A 175 -0.58 3.79 1.28
CA VAL A 175 -1.82 4.46 1.69
C VAL A 175 -2.40 3.76 2.91
N GLY A 176 -1.68 3.85 4.02
CA GLY A 176 -1.92 3.06 5.22
C GLY A 176 -2.87 3.69 6.24
N ASN A 177 -3.34 2.88 7.19
CA ASN A 177 -4.09 3.30 8.38
C ASN A 177 -3.35 2.88 9.66
N PRO A 178 -2.15 3.43 9.92
CA PRO A 178 -1.29 2.94 10.98
C PRO A 178 -1.98 3.12 12.33
N LEU A 179 -2.00 2.05 13.11
CA LEU A 179 -2.65 1.97 14.43
C LEU A 179 -4.13 2.37 14.41
N ASN A 180 -4.78 2.32 13.24
CA ASN A 180 -6.14 2.77 12.99
C ASN A 180 -6.42 4.24 13.36
N LEU A 181 -5.40 5.11 13.32
CA LEU A 181 -5.52 6.52 13.70
C LEU A 181 -6.03 7.43 12.57
N GLY A 182 -6.11 6.91 11.35
CA GLY A 182 -6.54 7.64 10.16
C GLY A 182 -5.67 7.30 8.95
N ILE A 183 -6.27 7.39 7.77
CA ILE A 183 -5.54 7.12 6.52
C ILE A 183 -4.47 8.20 6.31
N ILE A 184 -3.23 7.76 6.16
CA ILE A 184 -2.10 8.61 5.78
C ILE A 184 -1.40 8.03 4.56
N ILE A 185 -0.62 8.86 3.88
CA ILE A 185 0.14 8.44 2.72
C ILE A 185 1.61 8.64 3.03
N ARG A 186 2.40 7.58 2.91
CA ARG A 186 3.83 7.58 3.22
C ARG A 186 4.63 7.16 2.00
N PRO A 187 5.74 7.85 1.68
CA PRO A 187 6.61 7.43 0.58
C PRO A 187 7.44 6.20 0.99
N GLY A 188 7.87 5.46 -0.01
CA GLY A 188 8.77 4.32 0.10
C GLY A 188 9.47 4.03 -1.23
N LEU A 189 10.39 3.07 -1.22
CA LEU A 189 11.06 2.57 -2.42
C LEU A 189 10.91 1.06 -2.53
N VAL A 190 10.77 0.53 -3.74
CA VAL A 190 10.94 -0.91 -3.96
C VAL A 190 12.36 -1.30 -3.57
N SER A 191 12.50 -2.17 -2.58
CA SER A 191 13.78 -2.67 -2.07
C SER A 191 14.15 -4.04 -2.65
N ALA A 192 13.14 -4.85 -2.99
CA ALA A 192 13.31 -6.09 -3.75
C ALA A 192 12.02 -6.38 -4.53
N THR A 193 12.14 -6.94 -5.73
CA THR A 193 11.00 -7.30 -6.60
C THR A 193 10.40 -8.66 -6.28
N GLU A 194 11.13 -9.48 -5.53
CA GLU A 194 10.70 -10.74 -4.93
C GLU A 194 11.11 -10.74 -3.45
N ALA A 195 10.29 -11.34 -2.58
CA ALA A 195 10.63 -11.49 -1.16
C ALA A 195 11.68 -12.61 -0.94
N PRO A 196 12.48 -12.58 0.14
CA PRO A 196 13.39 -13.70 0.46
C PRO A 196 12.61 -15.00 0.70
N LYS A 197 13.10 -16.12 0.14
CA LYS A 197 12.38 -17.41 0.19
C LYS A 197 12.26 -18.00 1.59
N GLU A 198 13.18 -17.61 2.47
CA GLU A 198 13.36 -18.13 3.83
C GLU A 198 12.50 -17.40 4.86
N THR A 199 11.67 -16.44 4.44
CA THR A 199 10.78 -15.69 5.34
C THR A 199 9.50 -16.48 5.60
N GLU A 200 9.18 -16.69 6.88
CA GLU A 200 7.98 -17.43 7.30
C GLU A 200 6.70 -16.76 6.81
N GLU A 201 6.73 -15.43 6.70
CA GLU A 201 5.63 -14.58 6.23
C GLU A 201 5.23 -14.88 4.77
N VAL A 202 6.15 -15.47 3.99
CA VAL A 202 5.98 -15.66 2.55
C VAL A 202 5.75 -17.12 2.17
N ASP A 203 5.98 -18.07 3.09
CA ASP A 203 5.69 -19.51 2.95
C ASP A 203 6.12 -20.10 1.58
N GLY A 204 7.35 -19.79 1.16
CA GLY A 204 7.92 -20.26 -0.11
C GLY A 204 7.39 -19.57 -1.37
N LYS A 205 6.54 -18.55 -1.26
CA LYS A 205 5.94 -17.79 -2.38
C LYS A 205 6.57 -16.43 -2.59
N SER A 206 7.89 -16.41 -2.52
CA SER A 206 8.77 -15.25 -2.76
C SER A 206 8.30 -14.34 -3.90
N LYS A 207 7.86 -14.93 -5.02
CA LYS A 207 7.42 -14.23 -6.24
C LYS A 207 6.07 -13.51 -6.14
N ASN A 208 5.28 -13.83 -5.12
CA ASN A 208 3.98 -13.20 -4.92
C ASN A 208 4.10 -11.82 -4.25
N PHE A 209 5.27 -11.53 -3.68
CA PHE A 209 5.49 -10.34 -2.87
C PHE A 209 6.65 -9.52 -3.43
N PHE A 210 6.59 -8.22 -3.21
CA PHE A 210 7.75 -7.34 -3.31
C PHE A 210 8.02 -6.72 -1.95
N VAL A 211 9.28 -6.32 -1.74
CA VAL A 211 9.73 -5.67 -0.51
C VAL A 211 9.88 -4.19 -0.77
N LEU A 212 9.46 -3.37 0.17
CA LEU A 212 9.60 -1.91 0.10
C LEU A 212 10.27 -1.35 1.35
N SER A 213 10.98 -0.24 1.17
CA SER A 213 11.45 0.61 2.25
C SER A 213 10.32 1.54 2.64
N GLY A 214 10.06 1.64 3.93
CA GLY A 214 8.89 2.33 4.46
C GLY A 214 8.10 1.38 5.36
N GLY A 215 8.00 1.74 6.63
CA GLY A 215 7.33 0.92 7.63
C GLY A 215 5.90 0.60 7.22
N ILE A 216 5.59 -0.68 7.21
CA ILE A 216 4.23 -1.20 7.31
C ILE A 216 3.94 -1.36 8.80
N TYR A 217 2.77 -0.92 9.23
CA TYR A 217 2.36 -0.94 10.62
C TYR A 217 1.05 -1.69 10.75
N THR A 218 0.74 -2.13 11.98
CA THR A 218 -0.57 -2.69 12.29
C THR A 218 -1.67 -1.73 11.83
N GLY A 219 -2.66 -2.24 11.09
CA GLY A 219 -3.73 -1.44 10.47
C GLY A 219 -3.48 -1.10 8.99
N ASP A 220 -2.24 -1.18 8.51
CA ASP A 220 -1.95 -1.00 7.08
C ASP A 220 -2.27 -2.25 6.27
N SER A 221 -2.26 -3.45 6.84
CA SER A 221 -2.54 -4.69 6.10
C SER A 221 -3.85 -4.60 5.32
N GLY A 222 -3.81 -4.92 4.03
CA GLY A 222 -4.94 -4.80 3.11
C GLY A 222 -5.10 -3.45 2.41
N THR A 223 -4.27 -2.44 2.73
CA THR A 223 -4.32 -1.11 2.10
C THR A 223 -3.53 -1.04 0.77
N PRO A 224 -3.79 -0.04 -0.11
CA PRO A 224 -3.14 0.01 -1.41
C PRO A 224 -1.70 0.54 -1.33
N ILE A 225 -0.84 -0.06 -2.14
CA ILE A 225 0.48 0.48 -2.52
C ILE A 225 0.38 0.98 -3.96
N VAL A 226 0.71 2.26 -4.18
CA VAL A 226 0.67 2.87 -5.51
C VAL A 226 2.05 3.29 -5.98
N ALA A 227 2.33 3.13 -7.27
CA ALA A 227 3.53 3.65 -7.92
C ALA A 227 3.15 4.67 -8.99
N VAL A 228 4.15 5.40 -9.49
CA VAL A 228 3.96 6.41 -10.53
C VAL A 228 4.53 5.89 -11.83
N ARG A 229 3.76 5.92 -12.91
CA ARG A 229 4.20 5.64 -14.27
C ARG A 229 3.82 6.81 -15.15
N ASP A 230 4.79 7.47 -15.77
CA ASP A 230 4.57 8.61 -16.66
C ASP A 230 3.66 9.69 -16.02
N GLY A 231 3.86 9.96 -14.73
CA GLY A 231 3.06 10.95 -13.99
C GLY A 231 1.63 10.52 -13.63
N ARG A 232 1.30 9.24 -13.78
CA ARG A 232 0.01 8.65 -13.35
C ARG A 232 0.25 7.67 -12.21
N PHE A 233 -0.67 7.69 -11.23
CA PHE A 233 -0.66 6.70 -10.16
C PHE A 233 -1.32 5.42 -10.62
N GLU A 234 -0.74 4.30 -10.24
CA GLU A 234 -1.26 2.96 -10.51
C GLU A 234 -1.18 2.11 -9.23
N LEU A 235 -2.19 1.29 -8.97
CA LEU A 235 -2.15 0.28 -7.91
C LEU A 235 -1.15 -0.81 -8.31
N VAL A 236 -0.10 -0.99 -7.51
CA VAL A 236 0.95 -1.99 -7.78
C VAL A 236 1.00 -3.09 -6.72
N GLY A 237 0.33 -2.90 -5.58
CA GLY A 237 0.21 -3.96 -4.60
C GLY A 237 -0.76 -3.66 -3.46
N ILE A 238 -0.85 -4.64 -2.56
CA ILE A 238 -1.59 -4.56 -1.31
C ILE A 238 -0.60 -4.78 -0.18
N SER A 239 -0.55 -3.90 0.81
CA SER A 239 0.31 -4.12 1.99
C SER A 239 -0.12 -5.37 2.74
N GLU A 240 0.86 -6.16 3.18
CA GLU A 240 0.62 -7.41 3.91
C GLU A 240 1.13 -7.27 5.35
N GLY A 241 2.43 -7.06 5.52
CA GLY A 241 3.05 -7.17 6.84
C GLY A 241 4.45 -6.57 6.90
N VAL A 242 5.10 -6.81 8.04
CA VAL A 242 6.42 -6.26 8.39
C VAL A 242 7.45 -7.36 8.31
N PHE A 243 8.66 -7.03 7.86
CA PHE A 243 9.80 -7.92 8.01
C PHE A 243 10.12 -8.10 9.50
N SER A 244 9.92 -9.30 10.05
CA SER A 244 10.04 -9.61 11.49
C SER A 244 11.33 -9.11 12.17
N ASN A 245 12.43 -9.03 11.42
CA ASN A 245 13.74 -8.56 11.90
C ASN A 245 14.16 -7.16 11.40
N ALA A 246 13.32 -6.47 10.63
CA ALA A 246 13.64 -5.16 10.06
C ALA A 246 12.38 -4.29 9.92
N SER A 247 12.05 -3.53 10.97
CA SER A 247 10.84 -2.69 11.05
C SER A 247 10.70 -1.61 9.97
N GLN A 248 11.76 -1.35 9.20
CA GLN A 248 11.77 -0.38 8.09
C GLN A 248 11.51 -1.02 6.72
N LEU A 249 11.42 -2.35 6.65
CA LEU A 249 11.08 -3.10 5.45
C LEU A 249 9.67 -3.72 5.59
N GLY A 250 8.87 -3.55 4.56
CA GLY A 250 7.52 -4.09 4.48
C GLY A 250 7.33 -5.04 3.31
N PHE A 251 6.36 -5.94 3.43
CA PHE A 251 5.90 -6.81 2.35
C PHE A 251 4.61 -6.28 1.75
N ALA A 252 4.50 -6.41 0.43
CA ALA A 252 3.28 -6.15 -0.30
C ALA A 252 3.01 -7.26 -1.32
N ILE A 253 1.77 -7.72 -1.37
CA ILE A 253 1.26 -8.64 -2.38
C ILE A 253 1.27 -7.91 -3.72
N ARG A 254 1.89 -8.51 -4.74
CA ARG A 254 1.99 -7.95 -6.09
C ARG A 254 0.61 -7.92 -6.75
N ILE A 255 0.22 -6.79 -7.35
CA ILE A 255 -1.12 -6.65 -7.93
C ILE A 255 -1.39 -7.64 -9.07
N ASN A 256 -0.34 -8.08 -9.78
CA ASN A 256 -0.48 -9.10 -10.83
C ASN A 256 -0.90 -10.47 -10.28
N VAL A 257 -0.52 -10.79 -9.04
CA VAL A 257 -0.97 -12.01 -8.34
C VAL A 257 -2.47 -11.94 -8.12
N VAL A 258 -2.95 -10.81 -7.59
CA VAL A 258 -4.39 -10.55 -7.40
C VAL A 258 -5.14 -10.64 -8.72
N ARG A 259 -4.64 -9.96 -9.77
CA ARG A 259 -5.23 -10.00 -11.12
C ARG A 259 -5.38 -11.43 -11.61
N LYS A 260 -4.33 -12.24 -11.50
CA LYS A 260 -4.33 -13.64 -11.95
C LYS A 260 -5.37 -14.46 -11.19
N ILE A 261 -5.32 -14.41 -9.85
CA ILE A 261 -6.19 -15.21 -8.98
C ILE A 261 -7.66 -14.88 -9.19
N ILE A 262 -8.00 -13.58 -9.21
CA ILE A 262 -9.38 -13.15 -9.43
C ILE A 262 -9.84 -13.50 -10.85
N GLY A 263 -8.96 -13.34 -11.86
CA GLY A 263 -9.27 -13.71 -13.24
C GLY A 263 -9.56 -15.21 -13.42
N GLU A 264 -8.83 -16.08 -12.72
CA GLU A 264 -8.98 -17.54 -12.77
C GLU A 264 -10.05 -18.08 -11.80
N CYS A 265 -10.55 -17.25 -10.88
CA CYS A 265 -11.53 -17.61 -9.86
C CYS A 265 -12.90 -17.96 -10.47
N LYS A 266 -13.22 -19.25 -10.56
CA LYS A 266 -14.51 -19.73 -11.10
C LYS A 266 -15.73 -19.23 -10.32
N ALA A 267 -15.61 -19.14 -8.99
CA ALA A 267 -16.69 -18.71 -8.10
C ALA A 267 -16.87 -17.18 -8.06
N CYS A 268 -15.92 -16.42 -8.59
CA CYS A 268 -15.96 -14.96 -8.53
C CYS A 268 -16.96 -14.41 -9.57
N PRO A 269 -17.77 -13.39 -9.20
CA PRO A 269 -18.64 -12.70 -10.14
C PRO A 269 -17.89 -12.09 -11.33
N ASP A 270 -18.52 -12.05 -12.50
CA ASP A 270 -17.86 -11.54 -13.71
C ASP A 270 -17.60 -10.04 -13.66
N ASP A 271 -18.45 -9.27 -12.98
CA ASP A 271 -18.22 -7.84 -12.77
C ASP A 271 -16.99 -7.57 -11.89
N LEU A 272 -16.70 -8.44 -10.91
CA LEU A 272 -15.44 -8.42 -10.15
C LEU A 272 -14.24 -8.73 -11.05
N LYS A 273 -14.32 -9.80 -11.85
CA LYS A 273 -13.22 -10.15 -12.79
C LYS A 273 -12.91 -9.03 -13.76
N ASN A 274 -13.96 -8.37 -14.27
CA ASN A 274 -13.84 -7.30 -15.26
C ASN A 274 -13.06 -6.09 -14.73
N ILE A 275 -13.02 -5.85 -13.42
CA ILE A 275 -12.19 -4.78 -12.81
C ILE A 275 -10.70 -5.04 -13.11
N PHE A 276 -10.27 -6.30 -13.06
CA PHE A 276 -8.87 -6.68 -13.26
C PHE A 276 -8.51 -6.97 -14.73
N ILE A 277 -9.50 -7.25 -15.58
CA ILE A 277 -9.32 -7.51 -17.02
C ILE A 277 -9.28 -6.22 -17.84
N LYS A 278 -10.16 -5.25 -17.57
CA LYS A 278 -10.26 -4.01 -18.37
C LYS A 278 -8.98 -3.18 -18.37
N ASN A 279 -8.16 -3.29 -17.33
CA ASN A 279 -6.88 -2.60 -17.20
C ASN A 279 -5.72 -3.28 -17.98
N LYS A 280 -6.00 -4.22 -18.89
CA LYS A 280 -5.01 -4.87 -19.77
C LYS A 280 -4.75 -4.10 -21.07
N THR A 281 -5.50 -3.03 -21.34
CA THR A 281 -5.50 -2.30 -22.62
C THR A 281 -5.20 -0.82 -22.42
N ARG A 282 -3.91 -0.47 -22.40
CA ARG A 282 -3.34 0.70 -23.09
C ARG A 282 -1.83 0.64 -23.06
#